data_AF-A0A7K1BS56-F1
#
_entry.id   AF-A0A7K1BS56-F1
#
_cell.length_a   1.000
_cell.length_b   1.000
_cell.length_c   1.000
_cell.angle_alpha   90.00
_cell.angle_beta   90.00
_cell.angle_gamma   90.00
#
_symmetry.space_group_name_H-M   'P 1'
#
loop_
_entity.id
_entity.type
_entity.pdbx_description
1 polymer ?
#
loop_
_entity_poly.entity_id
_entity_poly.type
_entity_poly.pdbx_seq_one_letter_code
_entity_poly.pdbx_strand_id
1 'polypeptide(L)' 'MRFLNTPTYDLTYDDVFMVPSHSELSSRMEVDLASHDGSGTTIPLVVANMT' A
#
# COMPACT_ATOMS: atom_id res chain seq x y z
N MET A 1 3.91 2.63 3.67
CA MET A 1 3.50 1.94 4.93
C MET A 1 4.08 2.70 6.11
N ARG A 2 3.35 2.80 7.22
CA ARG A 2 3.82 3.47 8.45
C ARG A 2 3.55 2.56 9.64
N PHE A 3 4.58 2.27 10.42
CA PHE A 3 4.44 1.53 11.68
C PHE A 3 4.02 2.44 12.83
N LEU A 4 3.17 1.95 13.73
CA LEU A 4 2.78 2.65 14.97
C LEU A 4 3.76 2.40 16.11
N ASN A 5 4.53 1.32 16.04
CA ASN A 5 5.56 0.93 16.99
C ASN A 5 6.83 0.57 16.22
N THR A 6 8.00 0.71 16.84
CA THR A 6 9.27 0.32 16.22
C THR A 6 9.39 -1.21 16.20
N PRO A 7 9.43 -1.88 15.03
CA PRO A 7 9.68 -3.32 14.96
C PRO A 7 11.07 -3.65 15.50
N THR A 8 11.19 -4.76 16.24
CA THR A 8 12.48 -5.24 16.78
C THR A 8 13.06 -6.42 16.00
N TYR A 9 12.36 -6.87 14.94
CA TYR A 9 12.73 -7.95 14.03
C TYR A 9 12.06 -7.72 12.67
N ASP A 10 12.49 -8.48 11.66
CA ASP A 10 11.93 -8.39 10.31
C ASP A 10 10.51 -8.96 10.26
N LEU A 11 9.63 -8.26 9.56
CA LEU A 11 8.21 -8.60 9.45
C LEU A 11 7.87 -9.00 8.02
N THR A 12 6.94 -9.95 7.90
CA THR A 12 6.26 -10.29 6.65
C THR A 12 4.87 -9.64 6.61
N TYR A 13 4.15 -9.80 5.49
CA TYR A 13 2.78 -9.30 5.36
C TYR A 13 1.81 -10.00 6.32
N ASP A 14 2.06 -11.26 6.67
CA ASP A 14 1.16 -12.05 7.52
C ASP A 14 1.29 -11.70 9.01
N ASP A 15 2.37 -10.98 9.40
CA ASP A 15 2.63 -10.59 10.79
C ASP A 15 1.92 -9.30 11.22
N VAL A 16 1.29 -8.59 10.28
CA VAL A 16 0.72 -7.25 10.51
C VAL A 16 -0.68 -7.11 9.95
N PHE A 17 -1.44 -6.16 10.50
CA PHE A 17 -2.72 -5.74 9.97
C PHE A 17 -2.81 -4.23 9.89
N MET A 18 -3.70 -3.73 9.03
CA MET A 18 -3.95 -2.29 8.92
C MET A 18 -4.85 -1.82 10.07
N VAL A 19 -4.38 -0.83 10.82
CA VAL A 19 -5.19 -0.13 11.82
C VAL A 19 -5.93 1.02 11.13
N PRO A 20 -7.27 1.11 11.25
CA PRO A 20 -8.01 2.25 10.70
C PRO A 20 -7.52 3.59 11.25
N SER A 21 -7.51 4.62 10.41
CA SER A 21 -7.32 6.01 10.81
C SER A 21 -8.49 6.85 10.33
N HIS A 22 -8.64 8.04 10.91
CA HIS A 22 -9.56 9.05 10.38
C HIS A 22 -9.26 9.30 8.89
N SER A 23 -10.31 9.41 8.08
CA SER A 23 -10.24 9.70 6.65
C SER A 23 -11.22 10.83 6.36
N GLU A 24 -10.76 11.86 5.65
CA GLU A 24 -11.62 12.94 5.15
C GLU A 24 -12.31 12.57 3.84
N LEU A 25 -11.87 11.49 3.17
CA LEU A 25 -12.46 11.03 1.92
C LEU A 25 -13.87 10.49 2.14
N SER A 26 -14.80 10.94 1.31
CA SER A 26 -16.22 10.60 1.40
C SER A 26 -16.56 9.33 0.62
N SER A 27 -15.75 9.01 -0.38
CA SER A 27 -15.98 7.92 -1.33
C SER A 27 -14.70 7.21 -1.70
N ARG A 28 -14.80 5.90 -1.95
CA ARG A 28 -13.68 5.11 -2.49
C ARG A 28 -13.22 5.55 -3.88
N MET A 29 -14.08 6.26 -4.61
CA MET A 29 -13.75 6.75 -5.95
C MET A 29 -12.83 7.98 -5.92
N GLU A 30 -12.62 8.57 -4.75
CA GLU A 30 -11.71 9.71 -4.57
C GLU A 30 -10.26 9.27 -4.27
N VAL A 31 -10.00 7.96 -4.15
CA VAL A 31 -8.65 7.41 -3.91
C VAL A 31 -7.89 7.32 -5.22
N ASP A 32 -6.71 7.95 -5.27
CA ASP A 32 -5.76 7.81 -6.38
C ASP A 32 -4.92 6.54 -6.23
N LEU A 33 -4.88 5.72 -7.28
CA LEU A 33 -4.11 4.48 -7.36
C LEU A 33 -2.87 4.63 -8.24
N ALA A 34 -2.55 5.82 -8.75
CA ALA A 34 -1.36 6.02 -9.55
C ALA A 34 -0.07 5.67 -8.78
N SER A 35 0.84 4.97 -9.46
CA SER A 35 2.15 4.63 -8.92
C SER A 35 3.07 5.85 -8.92
N HIS A 36 3.82 6.00 -7.83
CA HIS A 36 4.77 7.10 -7.63
C HIS A 36 6.22 6.67 -7.92
N ASP A 37 6.40 5.55 -8.60
CA ASP A 37 7.70 4.92 -8.90
C ASP A 37 8.27 5.31 -10.28
N GLY A 38 7.59 6.20 -11.01
CA GLY A 38 7.99 6.64 -12.34
C GLY A 38 7.58 5.71 -13.49
N SER A 39 6.89 4.61 -13.21
CA SER A 39 6.38 3.68 -14.25
C SER A 39 5.23 4.25 -15.08
N GLY A 40 4.58 5.32 -14.62
CA GLY A 40 3.40 5.90 -15.27
C GLY A 40 2.14 5.03 -15.16
N THR A 41 2.14 4.01 -14.30
CA THR A 41 0.98 3.14 -14.10
C THR A 41 -0.09 3.83 -13.25
N THR A 42 -1.35 3.78 -13.69
CA THR A 42 -2.51 4.32 -12.96
C THR A 42 -3.06 3.34 -11.92
N ILE A 43 -2.60 2.08 -11.96
CA ILE A 43 -2.89 1.01 -11.01
C ILE A 43 -1.57 0.28 -10.74
N PRO A 44 -1.17 0.06 -9.48
CA PRO A 44 0.14 -0.48 -9.13
C PRO A 44 0.13 -2.01 -9.20
N LEU A 45 -0.12 -2.55 -10.39
CA LEU A 45 -0.16 -3.99 -10.67
C LEU A 45 0.73 -4.32 -11.87
N VAL A 46 1.63 -5.29 -11.69
CA VAL A 46 2.60 -5.72 -12.69
C VAL A 46 2.54 -7.23 -12.90
N VAL A 47 2.84 -7.68 -14.11
CA VAL A 47 2.94 -9.11 -14.45
C VAL A 47 4.33 -9.61 -14.12
N ALA A 48 4.43 -10.83 -13.58
CA ALA A 48 5.70 -11.49 -13.36
C ALA A 48 6.32 -11.95 -14.69
N ASN A 49 7.61 -11.68 -14.88
CA ASN A 49 8.36 -12.16 -16.04
C ASN A 49 8.87 -13.59 -15.77
N MET A 50 8.01 -14.59 -15.96
CA MET A 50 8.30 -16.00 -15.73
C MET A 50 7.93 -16.84 -16.95
N THR A 51 8.74 -17.84 -17.28
CA THR A 51 8.48 -18.86 -18.33
C THR A 51 8.04 -20.17 -17.73
#